data_AF-A0A8T7I078-F1
#
_entry.id   AF-A0A8T7I078-F1
#
_cell.length_a   1.000
_cell.length_b   1.000
_cell.length_c   1.000
_cell.angle_alpha   90.00
_cell.angle_beta   90.00
_cell.angle_gamma   90.00
#
_symmetry.space_group_name_H-M   'P 1'
#
loop_
_entity.id
_entity.type
_entity.pdbx_description
1 polymer ?
#
loop_
_entity_poly.entity_id
_entity_poly.type
_entity_poly.pdbx_seq_one_letter_code
_entity_poly.pdbx_strand_id
1 'polypeptide(L)'
;MLATILLVVSILYFLIQGYRKGLYKFLFRLLGLVIAYVGTFFLAPIVAEKLNDSTGLNGLLGYIIAAISVFIVISMVADLLLSLLHKYWLKGQDKLSAINRFGGAAVGVVIGVFIGFLSIWFVSTLRQVITPQPYTEAELLKAGDDLNQLEKWSREFIASIVAGAVNATTDEPELANITSQLMRAPEVTIGHVRQLSNSSEFRELFLNPRNQAVLNRGDIDELINLPAFKQLLAQSNFQALQDNLLADANSTDVPRVLAEKVRDMWARAQFAQNDPTTQALLRDPELQQLLQSGQVLAVLNSEKLTQLFERLMSAEALNYSAQLKAQAVEHGLIETNEQTLKDSKVYRWVDDKGRVHYSDKPPEDQP
;
A
#
# COMPACT_ATOMS: atom_id res chain seq x y z
N MET A 1 -15.04 -13.82 -21.83
CA MET A 1 -14.81 -15.18 -22.38
C MET A 1 -13.51 -15.81 -21.84
N LEU A 2 -12.35 -15.14 -21.94
CA LEU A 2 -11.07 -15.69 -21.46
C LEU A 2 -11.09 -16.14 -19.99
N ALA A 3 -11.61 -15.29 -19.08
CA ALA A 3 -11.69 -15.61 -17.65
C ALA A 3 -12.49 -16.90 -17.37
N THR A 4 -13.64 -17.08 -18.03
CA THR A 4 -14.46 -18.29 -17.91
C THR A 4 -13.72 -19.53 -18.36
N ILE A 5 -12.97 -19.44 -19.48
CA ILE A 5 -12.16 -20.55 -20.00
C ILE A 5 -11.07 -20.93 -18.98
N LEU A 6 -10.35 -19.94 -18.45
CA LEU A 6 -9.30 -20.17 -17.44
C LEU A 6 -9.85 -20.86 -16.20
N LEU A 7 -11.01 -20.44 -15.69
CA LEU A 7 -11.64 -21.07 -14.54
C LEU A 7 -12.06 -22.51 -14.83
N VAL A 8 -12.77 -22.75 -15.93
CA VAL A 8 -13.26 -24.09 -16.28
C VAL A 8 -12.10 -25.06 -16.50
N VAL A 9 -11.06 -24.63 -17.22
CA VAL A 9 -9.85 -25.45 -17.43
C VAL A 9 -9.17 -25.77 -16.10
N SER A 10 -9.06 -24.79 -15.19
CA SER A 10 -8.48 -24.98 -13.86
C SER A 10 -9.28 -26.00 -13.04
N ILE A 11 -10.60 -25.82 -12.95
CA ILE A 11 -11.49 -26.73 -12.23
C ILE A 11 -11.41 -28.14 -12.78
N LEU A 12 -11.52 -28.31 -14.10
CA LEU A 12 -11.47 -29.64 -14.74
C LEU A 12 -10.11 -30.32 -14.52
N TYR A 13 -9.01 -29.57 -14.67
CA TYR A 13 -7.67 -30.10 -14.44
C TYR A 13 -7.50 -30.62 -13.01
N PHE A 14 -7.88 -29.82 -12.00
CA PHE A 14 -7.74 -30.21 -10.60
C PHE A 14 -8.77 -31.24 -10.16
N LEU A 15 -9.97 -31.26 -10.73
CA LEU A 15 -10.97 -32.32 -10.53
C LEU A 15 -10.42 -33.66 -11.00
N ILE A 16 -9.90 -33.73 -12.23
CA ILE A 16 -9.33 -34.97 -12.80
C ILE A 16 -8.10 -35.39 -11.99
N GLN A 17 -7.23 -34.44 -11.63
CA GLN A 17 -6.03 -34.74 -10.85
C GLN A 17 -6.39 -35.26 -9.44
N GLY A 18 -7.34 -34.62 -8.77
CA GLY A 18 -7.83 -35.00 -7.45
C GLY A 18 -8.49 -36.39 -7.47
N TYR A 19 -9.33 -36.66 -8.47
CA TYR A 19 -9.97 -37.96 -8.65
C TYR A 19 -8.95 -39.08 -8.89
N ARG A 20 -7.94 -38.85 -9.73
CA ARG A 20 -6.92 -39.86 -10.07
C ARG A 20 -5.96 -40.15 -8.92
N LYS A 21 -5.58 -39.11 -8.15
CA LYS A 21 -4.59 -39.25 -7.06
C LYS A 21 -5.23 -39.70 -5.73
N GLY A 22 -6.53 -39.44 -5.54
CA GLY A 22 -7.22 -39.64 -4.27
C GLY A 22 -6.92 -38.53 -3.25
N LEU A 23 -7.77 -38.41 -2.24
CA LEU A 23 -7.74 -37.39 -1.19
C LEU A 23 -6.40 -37.37 -0.45
N TYR A 24 -5.90 -38.50 0.05
CA TYR A 24 -4.69 -38.51 0.88
C TYR A 24 -3.46 -37.99 0.15
N LYS A 25 -3.20 -38.51 -1.06
CA LYS A 25 -2.07 -38.07 -1.87
C LYS A 25 -2.19 -36.59 -2.24
N PHE A 26 -3.43 -36.11 -2.43
CA PHE A 26 -3.70 -34.71 -2.69
C PHE A 26 -3.44 -33.83 -1.47
N LEU A 27 -3.86 -34.26 -0.27
CA LEU A 27 -3.58 -33.57 1.00
C LEU A 27 -2.09 -33.49 1.30
N PHE A 28 -1.33 -34.58 1.06
CA PHE A 28 0.12 -34.53 1.19
C PHE A 28 0.75 -33.51 0.22
N ARG A 29 0.26 -33.44 -1.02
CA ARG A 29 0.75 -32.44 -1.97
C ARG A 29 0.40 -31.01 -1.54
N LEU A 30 -0.80 -30.80 -1.00
CA LEU A 30 -1.22 -29.53 -0.41
C LEU A 30 -0.29 -29.12 0.74
N LEU A 31 0.01 -30.06 1.63
CA LEU A 31 0.95 -29.84 2.73
C LEU A 31 2.35 -29.50 2.20
N GLY A 32 2.81 -30.20 1.16
CA GLY A 32 4.06 -29.90 0.47
C GLY A 32 4.08 -28.48 -0.10
N LEU A 33 2.95 -28.01 -0.64
CA LEU A 33 2.80 -26.66 -1.15
C LEU A 33 2.84 -25.60 -0.03
N VAL A 34 2.23 -25.88 1.13
CA VAL A 34 2.33 -25.01 2.32
C VAL A 34 3.78 -24.93 2.81
N ILE A 35 4.47 -26.07 2.90
CA ILE A 35 5.89 -26.12 3.26
C ILE A 35 6.72 -25.33 2.24
N ALA A 36 6.45 -25.48 0.95
CA ALA A 36 7.13 -24.74 -0.10
C ALA A 36 6.89 -23.24 0.00
N TYR A 37 5.66 -22.82 0.27
CA TYR A 37 5.34 -21.41 0.46
C TYR A 37 6.09 -20.81 1.65
N VAL A 38 6.01 -21.45 2.82
CA VAL A 38 6.71 -21.00 4.04
C VAL A 38 8.22 -21.00 3.82
N GLY A 39 8.77 -22.06 3.24
CA GLY A 39 10.20 -22.14 2.94
C GLY A 39 10.65 -21.06 1.95
N THR A 40 9.82 -20.74 0.94
CA THR A 40 10.10 -19.67 -0.01
C THR A 40 10.14 -18.32 0.66
N PHE A 41 9.22 -18.05 1.59
CA PHE A 41 9.21 -16.79 2.34
C PHE A 41 10.53 -16.52 3.06
N PHE A 42 11.15 -17.55 3.66
CA PHE A 42 12.43 -17.41 4.35
C PHE A 42 13.66 -17.42 3.42
N LEU A 43 13.63 -18.22 2.35
CA LEU A 43 14.79 -18.43 1.49
C LEU A 43 14.86 -17.50 0.27
N ALA A 44 13.72 -16.97 -0.20
CA ALA A 44 13.67 -16.09 -1.36
C ALA A 44 14.51 -14.82 -1.18
N PRO A 45 14.49 -14.09 -0.04
CA PRO A 45 15.36 -12.92 0.14
C PRO A 45 16.85 -13.25 0.01
N ILE A 46 17.29 -14.35 0.63
CA ILE A 46 18.69 -14.81 0.62
C ILE A 46 19.14 -15.17 -0.80
N VAL A 47 18.26 -15.83 -1.56
CA VAL A 47 18.57 -16.22 -2.94
C VAL A 47 18.49 -15.02 -3.88
N ALA A 48 17.58 -14.08 -3.64
CA ALA A 48 17.45 -12.86 -4.42
C ALA A 48 18.72 -12.00 -4.31
N GLU A 49 19.25 -11.79 -3.11
CA GLU A 49 20.51 -11.05 -2.90
C GLU A 49 21.65 -11.64 -3.75
N LYS A 50 21.86 -12.97 -3.65
CA LYS A 50 22.89 -13.67 -4.44
C LYS A 50 22.66 -13.63 -5.94
N LEU A 51 21.38 -13.68 -6.36
CA LEU A 51 21.01 -13.63 -7.77
C LEU A 51 21.28 -12.24 -8.34
N ASN A 52 20.96 -11.19 -7.59
CA ASN A 52 21.16 -9.80 -7.98
C ASN A 52 22.66 -9.52 -8.17
N ASP A 53 23.50 -9.97 -7.24
CA ASP A 53 24.97 -9.86 -7.33
C ASP A 53 25.55 -10.52 -8.60
N SER A 54 24.92 -11.62 -9.05
CA SER A 54 25.45 -12.44 -10.16
C SER A 54 24.90 -12.06 -11.53
N THR A 55 23.68 -11.52 -11.60
CA THR A 55 22.94 -11.34 -12.85
C THR A 55 22.59 -9.89 -13.16
N GLY A 56 22.78 -8.98 -12.21
CA GLY A 56 22.33 -7.59 -12.32
C GLY A 56 20.81 -7.43 -12.33
N LEU A 57 20.05 -8.49 -12.03
CA LEU A 57 18.59 -8.46 -11.91
C LEU A 57 18.18 -7.78 -10.60
N ASN A 58 18.34 -6.47 -10.49
CA ASN A 58 18.07 -5.77 -9.22
C ASN A 58 16.57 -5.65 -8.91
N GLY A 59 16.26 -5.48 -7.61
CA GLY A 59 14.92 -5.18 -7.12
C GLY A 59 13.92 -6.34 -7.17
N LEU A 60 12.64 -6.03 -7.37
CA LEU A 60 11.54 -7.00 -7.32
C LEU A 60 11.63 -8.09 -8.39
N LEU A 61 12.19 -7.81 -9.57
CA LEU A 61 12.34 -8.83 -10.61
C LEU A 61 13.28 -9.95 -10.15
N GLY A 62 14.43 -9.59 -9.58
CA GLY A 62 15.34 -10.54 -8.94
C GLY A 62 14.64 -11.31 -7.84
N TYR A 63 13.85 -10.62 -7.00
CA TYR A 63 13.06 -11.25 -5.94
C TYR A 63 12.00 -12.22 -6.47
N ILE A 64 11.23 -11.86 -7.50
CA ILE A 64 10.21 -12.72 -8.11
C ILE A 64 10.86 -13.96 -8.72
N ILE A 65 11.94 -13.78 -9.47
CA ILE A 65 12.67 -14.89 -10.10
C ILE A 65 13.26 -15.81 -9.02
N ALA A 66 13.86 -15.25 -7.97
CA ALA A 66 14.36 -16.01 -6.84
C ALA A 66 13.23 -16.74 -6.11
N ALA A 67 12.13 -16.08 -5.79
CA ALA A 67 10.98 -16.67 -5.12
C ALA A 67 10.38 -17.83 -5.94
N ILE A 68 10.20 -17.66 -7.25
CA ILE A 68 9.72 -18.73 -8.14
C ILE A 68 10.70 -19.90 -8.15
N SER A 69 12.00 -19.62 -8.29
CA SER A 69 13.05 -20.66 -8.35
C SER A 69 13.11 -21.45 -7.04
N VAL A 70 13.13 -20.75 -5.92
CA VAL A 70 13.13 -21.33 -4.57
C VAL A 70 11.86 -22.14 -4.33
N PHE A 71 10.70 -21.61 -4.70
CA PHE A 71 9.43 -22.31 -4.56
C PHE A 71 9.41 -23.63 -5.33
N ILE A 72 9.91 -23.65 -6.57
CA ILE A 72 10.02 -24.87 -7.37
C ILE A 72 10.92 -25.89 -6.68
N VAL A 73 12.11 -25.47 -6.23
CA VAL A 73 13.09 -26.35 -5.58
C VAL A 73 12.52 -26.92 -4.28
N ILE A 74 11.96 -26.08 -3.40
CA ILE A 74 11.39 -26.53 -2.12
C ILE A 74 10.16 -27.40 -2.37
N SER A 75 9.31 -27.08 -3.35
CA SER A 75 8.18 -27.93 -3.72
C SER A 75 8.64 -29.32 -4.15
N MET A 76 9.70 -29.42 -4.96
CA MET A 76 10.27 -30.71 -5.37
C MET A 76 10.81 -31.50 -4.17
N VAL A 77 11.55 -30.84 -3.27
CA VAL A 77 12.08 -31.48 -2.07
C VAL A 77 10.96 -31.92 -1.12
N ALA A 78 9.96 -31.10 -0.90
CA ALA A 78 8.81 -31.41 -0.05
C ALA A 78 8.00 -32.57 -0.64
N ASP A 79 7.70 -32.55 -1.95
CA ASP A 79 7.03 -33.65 -2.63
C ASP A 79 7.84 -34.95 -2.51
N LEU A 80 9.16 -34.89 -2.65
CA LEU A 80 10.04 -36.05 -2.48
C LEU A 80 9.96 -36.60 -1.05
N LEU A 81 10.15 -35.75 -0.03
CA LEU A 81 10.10 -36.15 1.38
C LEU A 81 8.74 -36.73 1.78
N LEU A 82 7.65 -36.08 1.37
CA LEU A 82 6.29 -36.56 1.66
C LEU A 82 5.96 -37.85 0.90
N SER A 83 6.50 -38.03 -0.31
CA SER A 83 6.36 -39.28 -1.04
C SER A 83 7.08 -40.45 -0.35
N LEU A 84 8.27 -40.20 0.23
CA LEU A 84 9.00 -41.18 1.02
C LEU A 84 8.26 -41.50 2.32
N LEU A 85 7.73 -40.49 3.01
CA LEU A 85 6.92 -40.67 4.22
C LEU A 85 5.67 -41.50 3.94
N HIS A 86 4.94 -41.16 2.88
CA HIS A 86 3.77 -41.91 2.43
C HIS A 86 4.12 -43.37 2.12
N LYS A 87 5.23 -43.61 1.39
CA LYS A 87 5.69 -44.97 1.07
C LYS A 87 6.08 -45.76 2.32
N TYR A 88 6.58 -45.10 3.37
CA TYR A 88 6.95 -45.77 4.62
C TYR A 88 5.73 -46.09 5.49
N TRP A 89 4.78 -45.15 5.62
CA TRP A 89 3.62 -45.28 6.51
C TRP A 89 2.47 -46.09 5.93
N LEU A 90 2.23 -46.03 4.62
CA LEU A 90 1.03 -46.58 3.97
C LEU A 90 1.30 -47.87 3.17
N LYS A 91 2.36 -48.62 3.50
CA LYS A 91 2.59 -49.95 2.93
C LYS A 91 1.37 -50.85 3.18
N GLY A 92 0.62 -51.16 2.13
CA GLY A 92 -0.44 -52.18 2.14
C GLY A 92 -1.86 -51.72 1.80
N GLN A 93 -2.12 -50.43 1.54
CA GLN A 93 -3.48 -49.94 1.20
C GLN A 93 -3.63 -49.51 -0.28
N ASP A 94 -3.13 -50.29 -1.24
CA ASP A 94 -3.13 -49.91 -2.67
C ASP A 94 -4.52 -49.86 -3.33
N LYS A 95 -5.57 -50.41 -2.70
CA LYS A 95 -6.94 -50.29 -3.22
C LYS A 95 -7.57 -48.97 -2.75
N LEU A 96 -7.39 -47.93 -3.57
CA LEU A 96 -8.09 -46.65 -3.44
C LEU A 96 -9.61 -46.88 -3.35
N SER A 97 -10.18 -46.74 -2.15
CA SER A 97 -11.62 -46.73 -1.94
C SER A 97 -12.28 -45.65 -2.81
N ALA A 98 -13.48 -45.91 -3.32
CA ALA A 98 -14.25 -44.93 -4.09
C ALA A 98 -14.40 -43.61 -3.33
N ILE A 99 -14.56 -43.66 -2.01
CA ILE A 99 -14.66 -42.49 -1.12
C ILE A 99 -13.40 -41.61 -1.22
N ASN A 100 -12.22 -42.22 -1.29
CA ASN A 100 -10.95 -41.49 -1.40
C ASN A 100 -10.83 -40.75 -2.75
N ARG A 101 -11.34 -41.35 -3.84
CA ARG A 101 -11.33 -40.72 -5.16
C ARG A 101 -12.32 -39.57 -5.25
N PHE A 102 -13.54 -39.75 -4.74
CA PHE A 102 -14.54 -38.67 -4.70
C PHE A 102 -14.13 -37.54 -3.78
N GLY A 103 -13.56 -37.85 -2.61
CA GLY A 103 -12.97 -36.84 -1.71
C GLY A 103 -11.86 -36.06 -2.38
N GLY A 104 -10.94 -36.74 -3.09
CA GLY A 104 -9.88 -36.08 -3.86
C GLY A 104 -10.43 -35.18 -4.96
N ALA A 105 -11.48 -35.60 -5.67
CA ALA A 105 -12.14 -34.78 -6.68
C ALA A 105 -12.79 -33.52 -6.08
N ALA A 106 -13.47 -33.66 -4.94
CA ALA A 106 -14.11 -32.53 -4.25
C ALA A 106 -13.08 -31.48 -3.80
N VAL A 107 -12.00 -31.89 -3.14
CA VAL A 107 -10.92 -30.96 -2.75
C VAL A 107 -10.23 -30.40 -4.00
N GLY A 108 -10.07 -31.21 -5.05
CA GLY A 108 -9.57 -30.78 -6.35
C GLY A 108 -10.38 -29.64 -6.96
N VAL A 109 -11.71 -29.71 -6.93
CA VAL A 109 -12.59 -28.63 -7.40
C VAL A 109 -12.35 -27.35 -6.60
N VAL A 110 -12.30 -27.43 -5.27
CA VAL A 110 -12.06 -26.26 -4.41
C VAL A 110 -10.73 -25.58 -4.75
N ILE A 111 -9.65 -26.35 -4.89
CA ILE A 111 -8.35 -25.80 -5.30
C ILE A 111 -8.40 -25.25 -6.73
N GLY A 112 -9.10 -25.94 -7.64
CA GLY A 112 -9.25 -25.49 -9.03
C GLY A 112 -9.97 -24.15 -9.13
N VAL A 113 -10.99 -23.92 -8.30
CA VAL A 113 -11.66 -22.61 -8.17
C VAL A 113 -10.67 -21.57 -7.66
N PHE A 114 -9.95 -21.87 -6.58
CA PHE A 114 -8.95 -20.97 -5.99
C PHE A 114 -7.87 -20.56 -7.01
N ILE A 115 -7.21 -21.54 -7.64
CA ILE A 115 -6.17 -21.31 -8.66
C ILE A 115 -6.76 -20.57 -9.87
N GLY A 116 -7.99 -20.92 -10.26
CA GLY A 116 -8.69 -20.27 -11.36
C GLY A 116 -8.91 -18.78 -11.10
N PHE A 117 -9.39 -18.40 -9.91
CA PHE A 117 -9.53 -17.00 -9.51
C PHE A 117 -8.18 -16.30 -9.48
N LEU A 118 -7.17 -16.89 -8.82
CA LEU A 118 -5.83 -16.31 -8.79
C LEU A 118 -5.27 -16.06 -10.20
N SER A 119 -5.50 -16.98 -11.14
CA SER A 119 -5.06 -16.86 -12.53
C SER A 119 -5.80 -15.76 -13.28
N ILE A 120 -7.13 -15.63 -13.07
CA ILE A 120 -7.93 -14.56 -13.67
C ILE A 120 -7.45 -13.20 -13.18
N TRP A 121 -7.29 -13.04 -11.86
CA TRP A 121 -6.77 -11.82 -11.25
C TRP A 121 -5.38 -11.48 -11.80
N PHE A 122 -4.48 -12.45 -11.86
CA PHE A 122 -3.12 -12.25 -12.37
C PHE A 122 -3.10 -11.84 -13.84
N VAL A 123 -3.84 -12.53 -14.71
CA VAL A 123 -3.89 -12.20 -16.15
C VAL A 123 -4.54 -10.83 -16.38
N SER A 124 -5.58 -10.49 -15.61
CA SER A 124 -6.22 -9.18 -15.70
C SER A 124 -5.25 -8.06 -15.31
N THR A 125 -4.59 -8.20 -14.16
CA THR A 125 -3.57 -7.26 -13.67
C THR A 125 -2.39 -7.16 -14.63
N LEU A 126 -1.93 -8.27 -15.20
CA LEU A 126 -0.82 -8.28 -16.14
C LEU A 126 -1.17 -7.57 -17.46
N ARG A 127 -2.38 -7.78 -17.99
CA ARG A 127 -2.85 -7.05 -19.18
C ARG A 127 -2.90 -5.55 -18.97
N GLN A 128 -3.39 -5.14 -17.80
CA GLN A 128 -3.46 -3.76 -17.33
C GLN A 128 -2.08 -3.10 -17.31
N VAL A 129 -1.11 -3.78 -16.67
CA VAL A 129 0.29 -3.33 -16.62
C VAL A 129 0.92 -3.21 -18.01
N ILE A 130 0.69 -4.17 -18.91
CA ILE A 130 1.32 -4.18 -20.25
C ILE A 130 0.66 -3.16 -21.18
N THR A 131 -0.63 -2.88 -21.01
CA THR A 131 -1.41 -2.02 -21.90
C THR A 131 -2.01 -0.87 -21.09
N PRO A 132 -1.17 0.07 -20.59
CA PRO A 132 -1.66 1.20 -19.82
C PRO A 132 -2.57 2.04 -20.71
N GLN A 133 -3.88 1.92 -20.51
CA GLN A 133 -4.84 2.77 -21.19
C GLN A 133 -4.92 4.10 -20.41
N PRO A 134 -4.84 5.25 -21.10
CA PRO A 134 -5.12 6.53 -20.48
C PRO A 134 -6.64 6.61 -20.23
N TYR A 135 -7.11 6.02 -19.14
CA TYR A 135 -8.53 6.05 -18.82
C TYR A 135 -8.96 7.47 -18.41
N THR A 136 -10.02 7.96 -19.04
CA THR A 136 -10.79 9.10 -18.50
C THR A 136 -11.60 8.68 -17.27
N GLU A 137 -11.99 9.61 -16.41
CA GLU A 137 -12.79 9.32 -15.19
C GLU A 137 -14.07 8.53 -15.51
N ALA A 138 -14.74 8.90 -16.60
CA ALA A 138 -15.92 8.18 -17.10
C ALA A 138 -15.61 6.75 -17.58
N GLU A 139 -14.42 6.51 -18.12
CA GLU A 139 -13.97 5.18 -18.54
C GLU A 139 -13.50 4.32 -17.36
N LEU A 140 -12.91 4.90 -16.30
CA LEU A 140 -12.57 4.14 -15.08
C LEU A 140 -13.83 3.64 -14.38
N LEU A 141 -14.84 4.51 -14.24
CA LEU A 141 -16.13 4.14 -13.65
C LEU A 141 -16.85 3.07 -14.48
N LYS A 142 -16.85 3.20 -15.82
CA LYS A 142 -17.41 2.18 -16.72
C LYS A 142 -16.58 0.91 -16.75
N ALA A 143 -15.26 0.99 -16.73
CA ALA A 143 -14.39 -0.17 -16.77
C ALA A 143 -14.57 -1.07 -15.55
N GLY A 144 -14.82 -0.48 -14.37
CA GLY A 144 -15.20 -1.23 -13.17
C GLY A 144 -16.55 -1.91 -13.31
N ASP A 145 -17.51 -1.27 -13.96
CA ASP A 145 -18.86 -1.80 -14.11
C ASP A 145 -18.99 -2.88 -15.20
N ASP A 146 -18.24 -2.71 -16.30
CA ASP A 146 -18.15 -3.63 -17.45
C ASP A 146 -17.33 -4.90 -17.15
N LEU A 147 -16.71 -5.01 -15.96
CA LEU A 147 -16.04 -6.24 -15.55
C LEU A 147 -17.05 -7.40 -15.51
N ASN A 148 -16.65 -8.51 -16.12
CA ASN A 148 -17.39 -9.77 -15.99
C ASN A 148 -17.57 -10.11 -14.50
N GLN A 149 -18.76 -10.55 -14.07
CA GLN A 149 -19.06 -10.87 -12.66
C GLN A 149 -18.02 -11.81 -12.04
N LEU A 150 -17.49 -12.74 -12.84
CA LEU A 150 -16.45 -13.66 -12.41
C LEU A 150 -15.13 -12.96 -12.04
N GLU A 151 -14.78 -11.89 -12.73
CA GLU A 151 -13.61 -11.09 -12.43
C GLU A 151 -13.82 -10.24 -11.17
N LYS A 152 -15.02 -9.67 -10.98
CA LYS A 152 -15.40 -8.96 -9.74
C LYS A 152 -15.23 -9.89 -8.53
N TRP A 153 -15.81 -11.10 -8.60
CA TRP A 153 -15.68 -12.11 -7.54
C TRP A 153 -14.24 -12.54 -7.29
N SER A 154 -13.46 -12.72 -8.37
CA SER A 154 -12.05 -13.05 -8.25
C SER A 154 -11.26 -11.95 -7.52
N ARG A 155 -11.51 -10.67 -7.83
CA ARG A 155 -10.84 -9.53 -7.17
C ARG A 155 -11.24 -9.43 -5.70
N GLU A 156 -12.52 -9.56 -5.38
CA GLU A 156 -13.02 -9.58 -3.99
C GLU A 156 -12.41 -10.72 -3.17
N PHE A 157 -12.34 -11.92 -3.75
CA PHE A 157 -11.76 -13.09 -3.11
C PHE A 157 -10.27 -12.93 -2.83
N ILE A 158 -9.48 -12.46 -3.81
CA ILE A 158 -8.04 -12.23 -3.59
C ILE A 158 -7.83 -11.12 -2.56
N ALA A 159 -8.64 -10.07 -2.60
CA ALA A 159 -8.49 -8.98 -1.66
C ALA A 159 -8.85 -9.34 -0.22
N SER A 160 -9.82 -10.24 0.01
CA SER A 160 -10.11 -10.73 1.36
C SER A 160 -8.96 -11.57 1.92
N ILE A 161 -8.29 -12.37 1.07
CA ILE A 161 -7.09 -13.13 1.45
C ILE A 161 -5.94 -12.18 1.80
N VAL A 162 -5.67 -11.19 0.94
CA VAL A 162 -4.60 -10.21 1.17
C VAL A 162 -4.89 -9.40 2.43
N ALA A 163 -6.12 -8.92 2.63
CA ALA A 163 -6.51 -8.23 3.85
C ALA A 163 -6.28 -9.10 5.10
N GLY A 164 -6.69 -10.37 5.06
CA GLY A 164 -6.46 -11.31 6.16
C GLY A 164 -4.97 -11.56 6.45
N ALA A 165 -4.15 -11.68 5.41
CA ALA A 165 -2.71 -11.86 5.55
C ALA A 165 -2.01 -10.60 6.10
N VAL A 166 -2.34 -9.43 5.57
CA VAL A 166 -1.76 -8.17 6.04
C VAL A 166 -2.20 -7.90 7.49
N ASN A 167 -3.49 -8.04 7.82
CA ASN A 167 -3.98 -7.93 9.20
C ASN A 167 -3.31 -8.90 10.19
N ALA A 168 -2.82 -10.05 9.73
CA ALA A 168 -2.09 -11.00 10.58
C ALA A 168 -0.61 -10.64 10.77
N THR A 169 -0.07 -9.68 10.00
CA THR A 169 1.36 -9.34 9.96
C THR A 169 1.66 -7.88 10.29
N THR A 170 0.67 -6.99 10.26
CA THR A 170 0.81 -5.59 10.70
C THR A 170 -0.14 -5.29 11.85
N ASP A 171 0.35 -4.51 12.82
CA ASP A 171 -0.47 -3.94 13.89
C ASP A 171 -1.26 -2.69 13.42
N GLU A 172 -1.06 -2.26 12.17
CA GLU A 172 -1.71 -1.09 11.57
C GLU A 172 -2.84 -1.49 10.59
N PRO A 173 -4.11 -1.54 11.03
CA PRO A 173 -5.23 -1.93 10.18
C PRO A 173 -5.44 -1.00 8.97
N GLU A 174 -5.01 0.26 9.10
CA GLU A 174 -5.11 1.25 8.02
C GLU A 174 -4.20 0.90 6.84
N LEU A 175 -2.97 0.45 7.11
CA LEU A 175 -2.04 0.03 6.07
C LEU A 175 -2.55 -1.23 5.35
N ALA A 176 -3.20 -2.13 6.09
CA ALA A 176 -3.87 -3.30 5.51
C ALA A 176 -4.98 -2.89 4.55
N ASN A 177 -5.81 -1.91 4.93
CA ASN A 177 -6.88 -1.40 4.09
C ASN A 177 -6.35 -0.70 2.84
N ILE A 178 -5.36 0.19 2.96
CA ILE A 178 -4.69 0.84 1.82
C ILE A 178 -4.09 -0.20 0.87
N THR A 179 -3.34 -1.15 1.42
CA THR A 179 -2.67 -2.20 0.62
C THR A 179 -3.70 -3.08 -0.08
N SER A 180 -4.77 -3.46 0.61
CA SER A 180 -5.83 -4.28 0.02
C SER A 180 -6.53 -3.57 -1.14
N GLN A 181 -6.79 -2.26 -1.01
CA GLN A 181 -7.42 -1.46 -2.06
C GLN A 181 -6.50 -1.28 -3.26
N LEU A 182 -5.25 -0.94 -3.00
CA LEU A 182 -4.24 -0.83 -4.05
C LEU A 182 -4.13 -2.15 -4.82
N MET A 183 -4.27 -3.29 -4.15
CA MET A 183 -4.25 -4.62 -4.80
C MET A 183 -5.58 -4.97 -5.52
N ARG A 184 -6.71 -4.40 -5.10
CA ARG A 184 -8.03 -4.57 -5.76
C ARG A 184 -8.08 -3.86 -7.11
N ALA A 185 -7.61 -2.61 -7.14
CA ALA A 185 -7.74 -1.72 -8.28
C ALA A 185 -6.56 -0.71 -8.36
N PRO A 186 -5.32 -1.18 -8.60
CA PRO A 186 -4.14 -0.33 -8.54
C PRO A 186 -4.24 0.87 -9.49
N GLU A 187 -4.78 0.66 -10.69
CA GLU A 187 -4.96 1.71 -11.70
C GLU A 187 -5.90 2.82 -11.23
N VAL A 188 -7.03 2.45 -10.63
CA VAL A 188 -8.05 3.40 -10.14
C VAL A 188 -7.48 4.20 -8.98
N THR A 189 -6.87 3.52 -8.00
CA THR A 189 -6.25 4.18 -6.84
C THR A 189 -5.14 5.13 -7.26
N ILE A 190 -4.23 4.71 -8.13
CA ILE A 190 -3.13 5.56 -8.64
C ILE A 190 -3.69 6.72 -9.47
N GLY A 191 -4.73 6.48 -10.27
CA GLY A 191 -5.44 7.51 -11.01
C GLY A 191 -6.01 8.60 -10.10
N HIS A 192 -6.74 8.22 -9.06
CA HIS A 192 -7.28 9.15 -8.08
C HIS A 192 -6.18 9.92 -7.36
N VAL A 193 -5.10 9.24 -6.91
CA VAL A 193 -3.96 9.90 -6.26
C VAL A 193 -3.29 10.91 -7.19
N ARG A 194 -3.09 10.57 -8.47
CA ARG A 194 -2.49 11.48 -9.45
C ARG A 194 -3.38 12.68 -9.72
N GLN A 195 -4.68 12.47 -9.89
CA GLN A 195 -5.64 13.56 -10.10
C GLN A 195 -5.73 14.46 -8.86
N LEU A 196 -5.79 13.87 -7.67
CA LEU A 196 -5.80 14.57 -6.39
C LEU A 196 -4.53 15.42 -6.22
N SER A 197 -3.34 14.85 -6.45
CA SER A 197 -2.07 15.58 -6.32
C SER A 197 -1.95 16.78 -7.29
N ASN A 198 -2.66 16.74 -8.40
CA ASN A 198 -2.69 17.80 -9.40
C ASN A 198 -3.85 18.78 -9.23
N SER A 199 -4.75 18.56 -8.26
CA SER A 199 -5.88 19.45 -8.02
C SER A 199 -5.42 20.78 -7.40
N SER A 200 -6.15 21.85 -7.69
CA SER A 200 -5.91 23.18 -7.11
C SER A 200 -6.02 23.17 -5.60
N GLU A 201 -6.93 22.37 -5.05
CA GLU A 201 -7.28 22.26 -3.65
C GLU A 201 -6.17 21.58 -2.87
N PHE A 202 -5.60 20.50 -3.44
CA PHE A 202 -4.43 19.85 -2.86
C PHE A 202 -3.24 20.81 -2.83
N ARG A 203 -2.96 21.48 -3.95
CA ARG A 203 -1.88 22.48 -4.03
C ARG A 203 -2.13 23.64 -3.06
N GLU A 204 -3.35 24.12 -2.95
CA GLU A 204 -3.72 25.19 -2.02
C GLU A 204 -3.51 24.73 -0.56
N LEU A 205 -3.92 23.52 -0.21
CA LEU A 205 -3.74 23.00 1.15
C LEU A 205 -2.25 22.87 1.52
N PHE A 206 -1.43 22.31 0.62
CA PHE A 206 -0.04 21.95 0.94
C PHE A 206 1.02 22.97 0.53
N LEU A 207 0.74 23.88 -0.42
CA LEU A 207 1.71 24.85 -0.94
C LEU A 207 1.42 26.29 -0.50
N ASN A 208 0.20 26.60 -0.01
CA ASN A 208 -0.10 27.94 0.49
C ASN A 208 0.60 28.17 1.85
N PRO A 209 1.41 29.23 2.02
CA PRO A 209 2.13 29.50 3.28
C PRO A 209 1.21 29.61 4.51
N ARG A 210 0.00 30.14 4.35
CA ARG A 210 -0.98 30.27 5.44
C ARG A 210 -1.50 28.91 5.89
N ASN A 211 -1.81 28.02 4.94
CA ASN A 211 -2.27 26.67 5.26
C ASN A 211 -1.14 25.82 5.83
N GLN A 212 0.09 25.98 5.32
CA GLN A 212 1.28 25.36 5.89
C GLN A 212 1.52 25.77 7.35
N ALA A 213 1.23 27.03 7.73
CA ALA A 213 1.34 27.44 9.14
C ALA A 213 0.34 26.71 10.05
N VAL A 214 -0.84 26.34 9.55
CA VAL A 214 -1.80 25.49 10.28
C VAL A 214 -1.29 24.05 10.36
N LEU A 215 -0.83 23.49 9.24
CA LEU A 215 -0.28 22.14 9.19
C LEU A 215 0.97 21.97 10.08
N ASN A 216 1.85 22.98 10.12
CA ASN A 216 3.04 23.03 10.97
C ASN A 216 2.70 23.15 12.45
N ARG A 217 1.58 23.78 12.82
CA ARG A 217 1.10 23.80 14.20
C ARG A 217 0.43 22.49 14.60
N GLY A 218 -0.01 21.69 13.63
CA GLY A 218 -0.69 20.43 13.87
C GLY A 218 -2.07 20.57 14.53
N ASP A 219 -2.67 21.76 14.47
CA ASP A 219 -4.00 22.05 15.00
C ASP A 219 -5.07 21.42 14.09
N ILE A 220 -5.74 20.39 14.60
CA ILE A 220 -6.75 19.63 13.88
C ILE A 220 -8.03 20.44 13.68
N ASP A 221 -8.43 21.23 14.68
CA ASP A 221 -9.66 22.01 14.61
C ASP A 221 -9.53 23.16 13.61
N GLU A 222 -8.37 23.82 13.58
CA GLU A 222 -8.07 24.82 12.56
C GLU A 222 -7.92 24.20 11.16
N LEU A 223 -7.28 23.02 11.05
CA LEU A 223 -7.14 22.28 9.79
C LEU A 223 -8.50 21.90 9.18
N ILE A 224 -9.42 21.33 9.99
CA ILE A 224 -10.78 21.00 9.55
C ILE A 224 -11.51 22.24 9.02
N ASN A 225 -11.20 23.41 9.58
CA ASN A 225 -11.83 24.66 9.20
C ASN A 225 -11.22 25.33 7.97
N LEU A 226 -10.05 24.90 7.49
CA LEU A 226 -9.43 25.43 6.29
C LEU A 226 -10.35 25.24 5.06
N PRO A 227 -10.63 26.31 4.28
CA PRO A 227 -11.41 26.19 3.06
C PRO A 227 -10.83 25.16 2.08
N ALA A 228 -9.50 25.12 1.92
CA ALA A 228 -8.82 24.16 1.04
C ALA A 228 -9.02 22.71 1.48
N PHE A 229 -9.02 22.45 2.79
CA PHE A 229 -9.28 21.11 3.32
C PHE A 229 -10.74 20.69 3.08
N LYS A 230 -11.71 21.56 3.35
CA LYS A 230 -13.14 21.30 3.07
C LYS A 230 -13.39 21.05 1.59
N GLN A 231 -12.75 21.82 0.71
CA GLN A 231 -12.83 21.63 -0.73
C GLN A 231 -12.18 20.32 -1.17
N LEU A 232 -11.04 19.95 -0.58
CA LEU A 232 -10.39 18.67 -0.84
C LEU A 232 -11.30 17.48 -0.49
N LEU A 233 -11.95 17.52 0.68
CA LEU A 233 -12.92 16.50 1.11
C LEU A 233 -14.15 16.42 0.18
N ALA A 234 -14.51 17.53 -0.47
CA ALA A 234 -15.62 17.58 -1.41
C ALA A 234 -15.28 17.05 -2.81
N GLN A 235 -14.02 16.72 -3.10
CA GLN A 235 -13.63 16.20 -4.42
C GLN A 235 -14.08 14.76 -4.62
N SER A 236 -14.63 14.45 -5.81
CA SER A 236 -15.04 13.08 -6.19
C SER A 236 -13.90 12.07 -6.02
N ASN A 237 -12.70 12.45 -6.47
CA ASN A 237 -11.49 11.63 -6.34
C ASN A 237 -11.09 11.35 -4.89
N PHE A 238 -11.29 12.32 -4.00
CA PHE A 238 -10.99 12.14 -2.58
C PHE A 238 -12.05 11.26 -1.91
N GLN A 239 -13.33 11.47 -2.23
CA GLN A 239 -14.44 10.64 -1.73
C GLN A 239 -14.28 9.17 -2.14
N ALA A 240 -13.87 8.91 -3.39
CA ALA A 240 -13.59 7.57 -3.87
C ALA A 240 -12.47 6.88 -3.07
N LEU A 241 -11.46 7.62 -2.59
CA LEU A 241 -10.42 7.08 -1.71
C LEU A 241 -10.97 6.91 -0.28
N GLN A 242 -11.70 7.89 0.22
CA GLN A 242 -12.27 7.92 1.57
C GLN A 242 -13.20 6.74 1.85
N ASP A 243 -14.15 6.48 0.95
CA ASP A 243 -15.15 5.40 1.11
C ASP A 243 -14.48 4.05 1.34
N ASN A 244 -13.31 3.86 0.74
CA ASN A 244 -12.56 2.65 0.90
C ASN A 244 -11.68 2.68 2.15
N LEU A 245 -11.01 3.79 2.45
CA LEU A 245 -10.11 3.94 3.61
C LEU A 245 -10.84 3.84 4.95
N LEU A 246 -12.08 4.32 5.01
CA LEU A 246 -12.88 4.43 6.23
C LEU A 246 -14.02 3.41 6.32
N ALA A 247 -14.04 2.40 5.46
CA ALA A 247 -15.12 1.40 5.42
C ALA A 247 -15.38 0.69 6.77
N ASP A 248 -14.38 0.60 7.64
CA ASP A 248 -14.49 0.02 8.98
C ASP A 248 -14.59 1.05 10.12
N ALA A 249 -14.39 2.33 9.82
CA ALA A 249 -14.47 3.39 10.81
C ALA A 249 -15.93 3.79 11.00
N ASN A 250 -16.59 3.20 12.00
CA ASN A 250 -17.89 3.68 12.54
C ASN A 250 -17.83 5.12 13.12
N SER A 251 -16.82 5.91 12.76
CA SER A 251 -16.60 7.25 13.27
C SER A 251 -17.59 8.22 12.64
N THR A 252 -18.41 8.85 13.47
CA THR A 252 -19.29 9.96 13.07
C THR A 252 -18.52 11.24 12.71
N ASP A 253 -17.20 11.30 12.94
CA ASP A 253 -16.35 12.48 12.72
C ASP A 253 -15.23 12.19 11.69
N VAL A 254 -15.65 11.85 10.47
CA VAL A 254 -14.74 11.58 9.34
C VAL A 254 -13.76 12.75 9.07
N PRO A 255 -14.19 14.04 9.05
CA PRO A 255 -13.28 15.15 8.81
C PRO A 255 -12.12 15.22 9.80
N ARG A 256 -12.38 14.92 11.08
CA ARG A 256 -11.33 14.92 12.12
C ARG A 256 -10.33 13.80 11.93
N VAL A 257 -10.80 12.57 11.68
CA VAL A 257 -9.91 11.42 11.43
C VAL A 257 -9.00 11.72 10.23
N LEU A 258 -9.55 12.27 9.16
CA LEU A 258 -8.77 12.63 7.97
C LEU A 258 -7.80 13.78 8.22
N ALA A 259 -8.21 14.79 8.99
CA ALA A 259 -7.33 15.88 9.39
C ALA A 259 -6.14 15.37 10.22
N GLU A 260 -6.36 14.40 11.11
CA GLU A 260 -5.27 13.75 11.85
C GLU A 260 -4.30 13.02 10.92
N LYS A 261 -4.79 12.30 9.91
CA LYS A 261 -3.93 11.65 8.91
C LYS A 261 -3.17 12.65 8.06
N VAL A 262 -3.81 13.74 7.63
CA VAL A 262 -3.15 14.81 6.88
C VAL A 262 -2.06 15.47 7.71
N ARG A 263 -2.31 15.76 8.99
CA ARG A 263 -1.29 16.25 9.93
C ARG A 263 -0.11 15.28 10.01
N ASP A 264 -0.37 13.99 10.22
CA ASP A 264 0.69 12.99 10.40
C ASP A 264 1.51 12.82 9.11
N MET A 265 0.87 12.83 7.94
CA MET A 265 1.56 12.83 6.64
C MET A 265 2.40 14.09 6.45
N TRP A 266 1.88 15.26 6.81
CA TRP A 266 2.61 16.51 6.73
C TRP A 266 3.83 16.53 7.64
N ALA A 267 3.69 16.05 8.88
CA ALA A 267 4.80 15.88 9.82
C ALA A 267 5.92 15.00 9.24
N ARG A 268 5.57 13.87 8.62
CA ARG A 268 6.53 12.99 7.95
C ARG A 268 7.18 13.65 6.72
N ALA A 269 6.43 14.44 5.97
CA ALA A 269 6.98 15.22 4.85
C ALA A 269 7.98 16.29 5.34
N GLN A 270 7.67 16.98 6.44
CA GLN A 270 8.58 17.93 7.09
C GLN A 270 9.84 17.24 7.63
N PHE A 271 9.69 16.06 8.24
CA PHE A 271 10.81 15.23 8.63
C PHE A 271 11.71 14.90 7.43
N ALA A 272 11.14 14.43 6.32
CA ALA A 272 11.89 14.16 5.09
C ALA A 272 12.58 15.40 4.51
N GLN A 273 11.94 16.57 4.59
CA GLN A 273 12.55 17.82 4.16
C GLN A 273 13.74 18.21 5.03
N ASN A 274 13.75 17.88 6.32
CA ASN A 274 14.80 18.25 7.25
C ASN A 274 15.87 17.17 7.44
N ASP A 275 15.60 15.93 7.06
CA ASP A 275 16.50 14.79 7.20
C ASP A 275 17.56 14.77 6.07
N PRO A 276 18.86 14.89 6.37
CA PRO A 276 19.92 14.93 5.35
C PRO A 276 19.96 13.68 4.47
N THR A 277 19.69 12.51 5.05
CA THR A 277 19.65 11.24 4.31
C THR A 277 18.51 11.22 3.31
N THR A 278 17.32 11.65 3.73
CA THR A 278 16.17 11.80 2.86
C THR A 278 16.43 12.83 1.75
N GLN A 279 17.03 13.98 2.06
CA GLN A 279 17.41 14.95 1.02
C GLN A 279 18.41 14.36 0.02
N ALA A 280 19.37 13.55 0.46
CA ALA A 280 20.32 12.88 -0.42
C ALA A 280 19.61 11.91 -1.37
N LEU A 281 18.66 11.12 -0.87
CA LEU A 281 17.83 10.23 -1.68
C LEU A 281 16.97 11.02 -2.68
N LEU A 282 16.31 12.10 -2.26
CA LEU A 282 15.46 12.92 -3.14
C LEU A 282 16.23 13.68 -4.23
N ARG A 283 17.52 13.96 -4.01
CA ARG A 283 18.41 14.57 -5.00
C ARG A 283 19.07 13.55 -5.94
N ASP A 284 18.84 12.25 -5.70
CA ASP A 284 19.39 11.20 -6.54
C ASP A 284 18.78 11.27 -7.96
N PRO A 285 19.59 11.38 -9.02
CA PRO A 285 19.09 11.54 -10.39
C PRO A 285 18.34 10.29 -10.88
N GLU A 286 18.70 9.10 -10.42
CA GLU A 286 18.02 7.85 -10.76
C GLU A 286 16.61 7.84 -10.16
N LEU A 287 16.49 8.19 -8.87
CA LEU A 287 15.18 8.30 -8.22
C LEU A 287 14.30 9.37 -8.88
N GLN A 288 14.86 10.54 -9.21
CA GLN A 288 14.12 11.59 -9.91
C GLN A 288 13.64 11.13 -11.29
N GLN A 289 14.50 10.47 -12.06
CA GLN A 289 14.12 9.92 -13.36
C GLN A 289 13.03 8.87 -13.22
N LEU A 290 13.10 7.99 -12.22
CA LEU A 290 12.08 6.99 -11.94
C LEU A 290 10.73 7.64 -11.58
N LEU A 291 10.73 8.63 -10.68
CA LEU A 291 9.51 9.36 -10.31
C LEU A 291 8.90 10.12 -11.50
N GLN A 292 9.73 10.72 -12.36
CA GLN A 292 9.28 11.42 -13.57
C GLN A 292 8.77 10.47 -14.66
N SER A 293 9.32 9.26 -14.74
CA SER A 293 8.94 8.28 -15.76
C SER A 293 7.50 7.81 -15.64
N GLY A 294 6.88 7.96 -14.46
CA GLY A 294 5.55 7.43 -14.16
C GLY A 294 5.48 5.90 -14.21
N GLN A 295 6.61 5.20 -14.30
CA GLN A 295 6.67 3.74 -14.34
C GLN A 295 6.56 3.19 -12.91
N VAL A 296 5.31 3.02 -12.45
CA VAL A 296 5.00 2.58 -11.08
C VAL A 296 5.76 1.32 -10.68
N LEU A 297 5.90 0.34 -11.59
CA LEU A 297 6.66 -0.88 -11.31
C LEU A 297 8.15 -0.61 -11.10
N ALA A 298 8.76 0.27 -11.89
CA ALA A 298 10.16 0.63 -11.71
C ALA A 298 10.37 1.38 -10.40
N VAL A 299 9.41 2.24 -10.04
CA VAL A 299 9.35 2.98 -8.77
C VAL A 299 9.25 2.02 -7.59
N LEU A 300 8.29 1.09 -7.59
CA LEU A 300 8.13 0.08 -6.52
C LEU A 300 9.32 -0.87 -6.36
N ASN A 301 10.12 -1.04 -7.42
CA ASN A 301 11.30 -1.91 -7.42
C ASN A 301 12.59 -1.17 -7.08
N SER A 302 12.53 0.15 -6.91
CA SER A 302 13.68 0.98 -6.63
C SER A 302 14.13 0.81 -5.18
N GLU A 303 15.34 0.31 -4.98
CA GLU A 303 15.96 0.24 -3.65
C GLU A 303 15.99 1.62 -2.97
N LYS A 304 16.20 2.69 -3.75
CA LYS A 304 16.19 4.08 -3.25
C LYS A 304 14.83 4.51 -2.74
N LEU A 305 13.74 4.10 -3.41
CA LEU A 305 12.39 4.38 -2.94
C LEU A 305 12.08 3.57 -1.67
N THR A 306 12.51 2.30 -1.61
CA THR A 306 12.37 1.49 -0.40
C THR A 306 13.08 2.14 0.78
N GLN A 307 14.34 2.56 0.61
CA GLN A 307 15.09 3.29 1.63
C GLN A 307 14.39 4.59 2.05
N LEU A 308 13.83 5.34 1.09
CA LEU A 308 13.06 6.55 1.37
C LEU A 308 11.80 6.24 2.20
N PHE A 309 11.08 5.18 1.84
CA PHE A 309 9.86 4.76 2.52
C PHE A 309 10.16 4.25 3.94
N GLU A 310 11.17 3.39 4.09
CA GLU A 310 11.65 2.93 5.40
C GLU A 310 12.07 4.10 6.28
N ARG A 311 12.75 5.10 5.69
CA ARG A 311 13.13 6.30 6.43
C ARG A 311 11.92 7.12 6.85
N LEU A 312 10.92 7.28 5.99
CA LEU A 312 9.66 7.98 6.30
C LEU A 312 8.78 7.26 7.33
N MET A 313 8.92 5.94 7.44
CA MET A 313 8.20 5.08 8.39
C MET A 313 9.03 4.77 9.65
N SER A 314 10.26 5.29 9.74
CA SER A 314 11.17 5.04 10.86
C SER A 314 10.64 5.60 12.18
N ALA A 315 11.14 5.05 13.30
CA ALA A 315 10.79 5.52 14.63
C ALA A 315 11.10 7.02 14.82
N GLU A 316 12.15 7.53 14.18
CA GLU A 316 12.48 8.95 14.19
C GLU A 316 11.41 9.82 13.51
N ALA A 317 10.86 9.37 12.38
CA ALA A 317 9.76 10.07 11.70
C ALA A 317 8.48 10.06 12.53
N LEU A 318 8.19 8.93 13.21
CA LEU A 318 7.06 8.82 14.14
C LEU A 318 7.23 9.74 15.37
N ASN A 319 8.44 9.79 15.93
CA ASN A 319 8.77 10.69 17.04
C ASN A 319 8.63 12.16 16.64
N TYR A 320 9.03 12.53 15.42
CA TYR A 320 8.84 13.88 14.90
C TYR A 320 7.35 14.28 14.82
N SER A 321 6.49 13.36 14.36
CA SER A 321 5.03 13.57 14.38
C SER A 321 4.49 13.73 15.82
N ALA A 322 4.97 12.90 16.75
CA ALA A 322 4.59 12.98 18.16
C ALA A 322 5.02 14.31 18.80
N GLN A 323 6.19 14.84 18.43
CA GLN A 323 6.65 16.15 18.89
C GLN A 323 5.76 17.29 18.38
N LEU A 324 5.39 17.28 17.10
CA LEU A 324 4.45 18.25 16.54
C LEU A 324 3.10 18.19 17.25
N LYS A 325 2.61 16.98 17.53
CA LYS A 325 1.38 16.79 18.32
C LYS A 325 1.51 17.35 19.74
N ALA A 326 2.65 17.15 20.40
CA ALA A 326 2.88 17.68 21.75
C ALA A 326 2.94 19.22 21.75
N GLN A 327 3.60 19.82 20.76
CA GLN A 327 3.67 21.27 20.60
C GLN A 327 2.29 21.89 20.34
N ALA A 328 1.43 21.23 19.57
CA ALA A 328 0.05 21.66 19.34
C ALA A 328 -0.75 21.77 20.66
N VAL A 329 -0.53 20.82 21.59
CA VAL A 329 -1.21 20.79 22.90
C VAL A 329 -0.61 21.81 23.86
N GLU A 330 0.72 21.91 23.92
CA GLU A 330 1.44 22.82 24.81
C GLU A 330 1.17 24.29 24.47
N HIS A 331 1.00 24.60 23.17
CA HIS A 331 0.65 25.94 22.76
C HIS A 331 -0.77 26.36 23.11
N GLY A 332 -1.64 25.45 23.58
CA GLY A 332 -2.93 25.74 24.23
C GLY A 332 -3.53 27.07 23.80
N LEU A 333 -3.70 27.27 22.48
CA LEU A 333 -3.81 28.62 21.94
C LEU A 333 -5.14 29.21 22.43
N ILE A 334 -5.03 30.17 23.35
CA ILE A 334 -6.04 31.21 23.50
C ILE A 334 -6.29 31.73 22.08
N GLU A 335 -7.53 31.59 21.60
CA GLU A 335 -7.97 32.09 20.30
C GLU A 335 -7.25 33.40 19.99
N THR A 336 -6.47 33.44 18.91
CA THR A 336 -6.11 34.73 18.32
C THR A 336 -7.37 35.26 17.65
N ASN A 337 -8.27 35.81 18.46
CA ASN A 337 -9.43 36.51 17.95
C ASN A 337 -8.99 37.86 17.36
N GLU A 338 -9.87 38.49 16.59
CA GLU A 338 -9.66 39.81 15.98
C GLU A 338 -9.30 40.91 17.00
N GLN A 339 -9.57 40.71 18.29
CA GLN A 339 -9.22 41.61 19.39
C GLN A 339 -7.71 41.54 19.69
N THR A 340 -7.12 40.35 19.75
CA THR A 340 -5.66 40.15 19.93
C THR A 340 -4.82 40.74 18.80
N LEU A 341 -5.36 40.77 17.57
CA LEU A 341 -4.75 41.46 16.43
C LEU A 341 -4.91 42.99 16.51
N LYS A 342 -6.01 43.50 17.08
CA LYS A 342 -6.23 44.94 17.28
C LYS A 342 -5.40 45.54 18.42
N ASP A 343 -5.04 44.76 19.43
CA ASP A 343 -4.22 45.23 20.56
C ASP A 343 -2.71 44.99 20.39
N SER A 344 -2.29 44.25 19.36
CA SER A 344 -0.86 44.07 19.06
C SER A 344 -0.26 45.36 18.45
N LYS A 345 0.38 46.19 19.28
CA LYS A 345 1.20 47.31 18.80
C LYS A 345 2.49 46.76 18.20
N VAL A 346 2.60 46.78 16.88
CA VAL A 346 3.86 46.49 16.19
C VAL A 346 4.76 47.72 16.30
N TYR A 347 5.82 47.59 17.09
CA TYR A 347 6.84 48.61 17.23
C TYR A 347 7.78 48.53 16.02
N ARG A 348 7.94 49.66 15.33
CA ARG A 348 8.91 49.83 14.26
C ARG A 348 9.99 50.77 14.75
N TRP A 349 11.24 50.31 14.75
CA TRP A 349 12.39 51.17 15.05
C TRP A 349 13.49 50.97 14.01
N VAL A 350 14.45 51.90 14.01
CA VAL A 350 15.60 51.87 13.13
C VAL A 350 16.84 51.76 14.01
N ASP A 351 17.70 50.77 13.75
CA ASP A 351 18.96 50.62 14.49
C ASP A 351 20.00 51.68 14.08
N ASP A 352 21.10 51.77 14.83
CA ASP A 352 22.21 52.71 14.58
C ASP A 352 22.87 52.53 13.20
N LYS A 353 22.54 51.45 12.48
CA LYS A 353 23.03 51.13 11.14
C LYS A 353 21.99 51.42 10.05
N GLY A 354 20.88 52.07 10.39
CA GLY A 354 19.82 52.43 9.46
C GLY A 354 18.90 51.29 9.06
N ARG A 355 18.94 50.14 9.76
CA ARG A 355 18.10 48.98 9.44
C ARG A 355 16.80 49.04 10.24
N VAL A 356 15.68 48.85 9.53
CA VAL A 356 14.35 48.86 10.12
C VAL A 356 14.07 47.49 10.73
N HIS A 357 13.67 47.49 12.00
CA HIS A 357 13.26 46.30 12.75
C HIS A 357 11.78 46.41 13.15
N TYR A 358 11.13 45.25 13.27
CA TYR A 358 9.73 45.12 13.68
C TYR A 358 9.65 44.11 14.82
N SER A 359 9.00 44.46 15.92
CA SER A 359 8.71 43.55 17.03
C SER A 359 7.39 43.92 17.69
N ASP A 360 6.77 42.90 18.26
CA ASP A 360 5.64 42.94 19.18
C ASP A 360 6.02 43.44 20.58
N LYS A 361 7.31 43.59 20.88
CA LYS A 361 7.84 44.16 22.12
C LYS A 361 8.49 45.52 21.87
N PRO A 362 8.34 46.49 22.79
CA PRO A 362 9.06 47.75 22.69
C PRO A 362 10.59 47.48 22.74
N PRO A 363 11.40 48.23 21.97
CA PRO A 363 12.85 48.08 22.01
C PRO A 363 13.37 48.36 23.43
N GLU A 364 14.19 47.45 23.97
CA GLU A 364 14.66 47.49 25.37
C GLU A 364 15.60 48.69 25.68
N ASP A 365 16.09 49.40 24.65
CA ASP A 365 17.15 50.41 24.77
C ASP A 365 16.82 51.78 24.12
N GLN A 366 15.56 52.25 24.16
CA GLN A 366 15.25 53.66 23.82
C GLN A 366 14.97 54.48 25.10
N PRO A 367 15.68 55.60 25.34
CA PRO A 367 15.47 56.47 26.50
C PRO A 367 14.13 57.22 26.49
#